data_AF-A0A841HST4-F1
#
_entry.id   AF-A0A841HST4-F1
#
_cell.length_a   1.000
_cell.length_b   1.000
_cell.length_c   1.000
_cell.angle_alpha   90.00
_cell.angle_beta   90.00
_cell.angle_gamma   90.00
#
_symmetry.space_group_name_H-M   'P 1'
#
loop_
_entity.id
_entity.type
_entity.pdbx_description
1 polymer ?
#
loop_
_entity_poly.entity_id
_entity_poly.type
_entity_poly.pdbx_seq_one_letter_code
_entity_poly.pdbx_strand_id
1 'polypeptide(L)'
;MNQPSPGRAIRGSAAFVLLLSLAGTAFALPDVHSAIWRTQEIRFDYRGQLTLYDCATLGLRVRQLLVVLGAHPSTRVEPQHCDIVHLPNASTQIASMRIRLVSPALPSQVPDAERDAAARRTELLDRFGSGREPDGAFLAVWEHIDMADVDLLNLSSGDCELLSQLGAQVVPHLAARIESRNRSCSSSPQRLSPPRLKVTALVAAGREGNPTEMR
;
A
#
# COMPACT_ATOMS: atom_id res chain seq x y z
N MET A 1 65.87 14.44 -46.53
CA MET A 1 65.70 13.80 -45.21
C MET A 1 65.84 14.89 -44.16
N ASN A 2 64.74 15.16 -43.45
CA ASN A 2 64.45 16.43 -42.78
C ASN A 2 65.29 16.70 -41.54
N GLN A 3 65.74 17.97 -41.45
CA GLN A 3 66.26 18.65 -40.27
C GLN A 3 65.13 19.10 -39.31
N PRO A 4 65.48 19.47 -38.06
CA PRO A 4 64.56 19.68 -36.95
C PRO A 4 64.10 21.14 -36.75
N SER A 5 63.03 21.29 -35.96
CA SER A 5 62.56 22.38 -35.06
C SER A 5 63.08 23.81 -35.29
N PRO A 6 62.22 24.86 -35.20
CA PRO A 6 61.71 25.28 -33.88
C PRO A 6 60.30 25.93 -33.87
N GLY A 7 59.62 25.86 -32.72
CA GLY A 7 58.36 26.59 -32.50
C GLY A 7 58.18 26.97 -31.04
N ARG A 8 58.64 28.17 -30.69
CA ARG A 8 58.41 28.83 -29.38
C ARG A 8 57.15 29.69 -29.54
N ALA A 9 56.11 29.43 -28.76
CA ALA A 9 54.91 30.28 -28.69
C ALA A 9 54.59 30.66 -27.24
N ILE A 10 54.18 31.91 -27.10
CA ILE A 10 54.14 32.73 -25.90
C ILE A 10 52.72 32.76 -25.32
N ARG A 11 52.64 32.82 -23.98
CA ARG A 11 51.59 33.38 -23.09
C ARG A 11 50.12 33.30 -23.53
N GLY A 12 49.30 32.75 -22.63
CA GLY A 12 47.89 33.10 -22.52
C GLY A 12 47.32 32.56 -21.22
N SER A 13 47.22 33.41 -20.19
CA SER A 13 46.55 33.10 -18.92
C SER A 13 45.08 32.75 -19.19
N ALA A 14 44.72 31.48 -19.01
CA ALA A 14 43.33 31.06 -19.01
C ALA A 14 42.71 31.43 -17.65
N ALA A 15 41.97 32.53 -17.63
CA ALA A 15 41.04 32.82 -16.54
C ALA A 15 39.95 31.73 -16.55
N PHE A 16 40.07 30.79 -15.63
CA PHE A 16 39.10 29.71 -15.41
C PHE A 16 37.86 30.34 -14.76
N VAL A 17 36.93 30.82 -15.58
CA VAL A 17 35.61 31.27 -15.12
C VAL A 17 34.86 30.04 -14.65
N LEU A 18 34.87 29.83 -13.34
CA LEU A 18 34.10 28.82 -12.64
C LEU A 18 32.60 29.16 -12.78
N LEU A 19 31.96 28.57 -13.79
CA LEU A 19 30.50 28.52 -13.91
C LEU A 19 29.97 27.69 -12.74
N LEU A 20 29.58 28.37 -11.65
CA LEU A 20 28.77 27.77 -10.60
C LEU A 20 27.40 27.44 -11.19
N SER A 21 27.23 26.19 -11.60
CA SER A 21 25.92 25.61 -11.84
C SER A 21 25.15 25.59 -10.53
N LEU A 22 24.26 26.56 -10.31
CA LEU A 22 23.21 26.43 -9.30
C LEU A 22 22.32 25.27 -9.74
N ALA A 23 22.60 24.07 -9.20
CA ALA A 23 21.68 22.95 -9.28
C ALA A 23 20.47 23.30 -8.41
N GLY A 24 19.47 23.92 -9.03
CA GLY A 24 18.15 24.08 -8.41
C GLY A 24 17.59 22.69 -8.14
N THR A 25 17.47 22.32 -6.87
CA THR A 25 16.69 21.16 -6.45
C THR A 25 15.24 21.44 -6.81
N ALA A 26 14.79 20.90 -7.94
CA ALA A 26 13.37 20.85 -8.26
C ALA A 26 12.69 19.97 -7.21
N PHE A 27 12.01 20.60 -6.24
CA PHE A 27 11.09 19.89 -5.36
C PHE A 27 9.97 19.37 -6.27
N ALA A 28 9.95 18.06 -6.51
CA ALA A 28 8.80 17.40 -7.10
C ALA A 28 7.63 17.62 -6.15
N LEU A 29 6.64 18.41 -6.57
CA LEU A 29 5.40 18.54 -5.82
C LEU A 29 4.79 17.14 -5.66
N PRO A 30 4.21 16.82 -4.49
CA PRO A 30 3.51 15.55 -4.31
C PRO A 30 2.44 15.43 -5.40
N ASP A 31 2.41 14.26 -6.04
CA ASP A 31 1.46 13.97 -7.11
C ASP A 31 0.08 13.73 -6.48
N VAL A 32 -0.65 14.85 -6.29
CA VAL A 32 -1.98 14.86 -5.66
C VAL A 32 -3.04 14.59 -6.71
N HIS A 33 -3.87 13.58 -6.44
CA HIS A 33 -4.96 13.14 -7.28
C HIS A 33 -6.31 13.42 -6.63
N SER A 34 -7.33 13.64 -7.46
CA SER A 34 -8.72 13.58 -7.00
C SER A 34 -9.18 12.13 -6.98
N ALA A 35 -9.59 11.63 -5.82
CA ALA A 35 -10.09 10.27 -5.62
C ALA A 35 -11.50 10.27 -5.05
N ILE A 36 -12.21 9.16 -5.25
CA ILE A 36 -13.52 8.89 -4.67
C ILE A 36 -13.48 7.61 -3.85
N TRP A 37 -14.36 7.48 -2.87
CA TRP A 37 -14.49 6.25 -2.10
C TRP A 37 -15.29 5.22 -2.89
N ARG A 38 -14.68 4.07 -3.15
CA ARG A 38 -15.30 2.94 -3.82
C ARG A 38 -15.66 1.88 -2.79
N THR A 39 -16.92 1.42 -2.81
CA THR A 39 -17.38 0.32 -1.95
C THR A 39 -17.56 -0.94 -2.76
N GLN A 40 -16.92 -2.04 -2.35
CA GLN A 40 -17.03 -3.35 -2.99
C GLN A 40 -17.06 -4.46 -1.95
N GLU A 41 -17.74 -5.56 -2.27
CA GLU A 41 -17.70 -6.78 -1.47
C GLU A 41 -16.75 -7.77 -2.12
N ILE A 42 -15.76 -8.24 -1.36
CA ILE A 42 -14.79 -9.23 -1.81
C ILE A 42 -14.68 -10.36 -0.78
N ARG A 43 -14.21 -11.51 -1.26
CA ARG A 43 -13.91 -12.67 -0.42
C ARG A 43 -12.40 -12.77 -0.20
N PHE A 44 -12.00 -13.07 1.01
CA PHE A 44 -10.63 -13.40 1.37
C PHE A 44 -10.59 -14.78 2.03
N ASP A 45 -9.82 -15.69 1.46
CA ASP A 45 -9.60 -17.02 2.02
C ASP A 45 -8.20 -17.11 2.61
N TYR A 46 -8.12 -17.49 3.88
CA TYR A 46 -6.89 -17.67 4.64
C TYR A 46 -6.62 -19.16 4.88
N ARG A 47 -5.39 -19.59 4.58
CA ARG A 47 -4.86 -20.91 4.92
C ARG A 47 -3.59 -20.76 5.75
N GLY A 48 -3.66 -21.11 7.03
CA GLY A 48 -2.55 -21.01 7.97
C GLY A 48 -1.96 -22.37 8.29
N GLN A 49 -0.63 -22.50 8.18
CA GLN A 49 0.11 -23.70 8.62
C GLN A 49 1.02 -23.39 9.81
N LEU A 50 1.70 -22.24 9.78
CA LEU A 50 2.63 -21.81 10.82
C LEU A 50 1.93 -21.09 11.98
N THR A 51 0.88 -20.32 11.65
CA THR A 51 0.12 -19.55 12.64
C THR A 51 -1.35 -19.91 12.54
N LEU A 52 -1.93 -20.17 13.70
CA LEU A 52 -3.36 -20.38 13.87
C LEU A 52 -3.89 -19.18 14.65
N TYR A 53 -4.74 -18.40 14.00
CA TYR A 53 -5.35 -17.23 14.62
C TYR A 53 -6.69 -17.61 15.23
N ASP A 54 -7.05 -16.95 16.32
CA ASP A 54 -8.47 -16.82 16.63
C ASP A 54 -9.19 -16.09 15.48
N CYS A 55 -10.42 -16.51 15.17
CA CYS A 55 -11.14 -16.04 13.98
C CYS A 55 -11.45 -14.54 14.02
N ALA A 56 -11.77 -14.00 15.22
CA ALA A 56 -11.98 -12.57 15.39
C ALA A 56 -10.66 -11.81 15.25
N THR A 57 -9.59 -12.35 15.82
CA THR A 57 -8.24 -11.78 15.72
C THR A 57 -7.75 -11.72 14.28
N LEU A 58 -7.96 -12.77 13.47
CA LEU A 58 -7.62 -12.77 12.06
C LEU A 58 -8.40 -11.69 11.29
N GLY A 59 -9.69 -11.52 11.58
CA GLY A 59 -10.51 -10.48 10.96
C GLY A 59 -10.01 -9.06 11.29
N LEU A 60 -9.63 -8.83 12.55
CA LEU A 60 -9.04 -7.57 12.98
C LEU A 60 -7.68 -7.30 12.31
N ARG A 61 -6.81 -8.31 12.22
CA ARG A 61 -5.51 -8.23 11.53
C ARG A 61 -5.69 -7.87 10.06
N VAL A 62 -6.57 -8.56 9.36
CA VAL A 62 -6.91 -8.25 7.96
C VAL A 62 -7.41 -6.81 7.84
N ARG A 63 -8.32 -6.37 8.71
CA ARG A 63 -8.82 -4.98 8.69
C ARG A 63 -7.71 -3.96 8.88
N GLN A 64 -6.80 -4.18 9.83
CA GLN A 64 -5.66 -3.30 10.09
C GLN A 64 -4.75 -3.18 8.86
N LEU A 65 -4.43 -4.31 8.22
CA LEU A 65 -3.64 -4.34 6.99
C LEU A 65 -4.30 -3.55 5.86
N LEU A 66 -5.62 -3.69 5.68
CA LEU A 66 -6.35 -2.95 4.65
C LEU A 66 -6.35 -1.45 4.92
N VAL A 67 -6.55 -1.04 6.18
CA VAL A 67 -6.49 0.38 6.55
C VAL A 67 -5.11 0.94 6.29
N VAL A 68 -4.03 0.22 6.61
CA VAL A 68 -2.67 0.64 6.27
C VAL A 68 -2.51 0.84 4.76
N LEU A 69 -3.07 -0.06 3.95
CA LEU A 69 -3.09 0.01 2.48
C LEU A 69 -4.04 1.07 1.88
N GLY A 70 -4.57 1.98 2.69
CA GLY A 70 -5.42 3.09 2.24
C GLY A 70 -6.91 2.83 2.33
N ALA A 71 -7.36 1.64 2.75
CA ALA A 71 -8.79 1.41 2.97
C ALA A 71 -9.35 2.34 4.06
N HIS A 72 -10.59 2.77 3.90
CA HIS A 72 -11.28 3.62 4.85
C HIS A 72 -11.50 2.88 6.18
N PRO A 73 -11.47 3.57 7.34
CA PRO A 73 -11.71 2.95 8.65
C PRO A 73 -13.06 2.23 8.80
N SER A 74 -14.06 2.58 7.97
CA SER A 74 -15.37 1.91 7.91
C SER A 74 -15.35 0.56 7.19
N THR A 75 -14.22 0.16 6.60
CA THR A 75 -14.02 -1.17 6.00
C THR A 75 -14.32 -2.24 7.05
N ARG A 76 -15.18 -3.20 6.68
CA ARG A 76 -15.58 -4.30 7.56
C ARG A 76 -15.04 -5.62 7.05
N VAL A 77 -14.55 -6.44 7.97
CA VAL A 77 -14.08 -7.80 7.71
C VAL A 77 -14.87 -8.71 8.62
N GLU A 78 -15.66 -9.60 8.04
CA GLU A 78 -16.52 -10.51 8.77
C GLU A 78 -16.13 -11.95 8.47
N PRO A 79 -15.69 -12.73 9.47
CA PRO A 79 -15.43 -14.15 9.28
C PRO A 79 -16.74 -14.87 8.95
N GLN A 80 -16.70 -15.71 7.92
CA GLN A 80 -17.82 -16.54 7.47
C GLN A 80 -17.63 -18.00 7.90
N HIS A 81 -16.42 -18.52 7.66
CA HIS A 81 -16.01 -19.86 8.04
C HIS A 81 -14.63 -19.78 8.66
N CYS A 82 -14.36 -20.61 9.66
CA CYS A 82 -13.08 -20.62 10.34
C CYS A 82 -12.91 -21.95 11.07
N ASP A 83 -12.16 -22.86 10.45
CA ASP A 83 -11.97 -24.21 10.92
C ASP A 83 -10.48 -24.48 11.10
N ILE A 84 -10.15 -25.24 12.14
CA ILE A 84 -8.81 -25.78 12.33
C ILE A 84 -8.89 -27.28 12.09
N VAL A 85 -8.22 -27.73 11.03
CA VAL A 85 -8.10 -29.14 10.67
C VAL A 85 -6.89 -29.71 11.39
N HIS A 86 -7.13 -30.64 12.31
CA HIS A 86 -6.09 -31.37 13.01
C HIS A 86 -5.71 -32.63 12.24
N LEU A 87 -4.47 -32.69 11.76
CA LEU A 87 -3.83 -33.88 11.21
C LEU A 87 -2.90 -34.48 12.29
N PRO A 88 -2.53 -35.77 12.19
CA PRO A 88 -1.71 -36.44 13.21
C PRO A 88 -0.42 -35.71 13.60
N ASN A 89 0.20 -34.99 12.65
CA ASN A 89 1.48 -34.30 12.85
C ASN A 89 1.42 -32.79 12.51
N ALA A 90 0.24 -32.23 12.25
CA ALA A 90 0.11 -30.85 11.81
C ALA A 90 -1.30 -30.31 12.09
N SER A 91 -1.44 -28.99 12.22
CA SER A 91 -2.74 -28.34 12.21
C SER A 91 -2.77 -27.30 11.10
N THR A 92 -3.88 -27.22 10.38
CA THR A 92 -4.07 -26.24 9.31
C THR A 92 -5.35 -25.46 9.58
N GLN A 93 -5.24 -24.14 9.67
CA GLN A 93 -6.41 -23.28 9.71
C GLN A 93 -6.88 -23.00 8.28
N ILE A 94 -8.19 -23.09 8.07
CA ILE A 94 -8.87 -22.64 6.87
C ILE A 94 -9.95 -21.65 7.31
N ALA A 95 -9.83 -20.40 6.89
CA ALA A 95 -10.82 -19.37 7.18
C ALA A 95 -11.26 -18.66 5.90
N SER A 96 -12.52 -18.25 5.85
CA SER A 96 -13.08 -17.45 4.78
C SER A 96 -13.72 -16.20 5.37
N MET A 97 -13.45 -15.05 4.77
CA MET A 97 -13.92 -13.75 5.23
C MET A 97 -14.64 -13.03 4.12
N ARG A 98 -15.73 -12.37 4.49
CA ARG A 98 -16.43 -11.39 3.64
C ARG A 98 -15.94 -10.00 4.03
N ILE A 99 -15.40 -9.28 3.05
CA ILE A 99 -14.85 -7.95 3.24
C ILE A 99 -15.75 -6.96 2.52
N ARG A 100 -16.40 -6.06 3.27
CA ARG A 100 -16.99 -4.85 2.71
C ARG A 100 -15.91 -3.79 2.68
N LEU A 101 -15.19 -3.76 1.56
CA LEU A 101 -14.03 -2.91 1.34
C LEU A 101 -14.49 -1.53 0.88
N VAL A 102 -14.03 -0.51 1.59
CA VAL A 102 -14.19 0.89 1.20
C VAL A 102 -12.78 1.42 0.95
N SER A 103 -12.42 1.75 -0.29
CA SER A 103 -11.06 2.15 -0.64
C SER A 103 -11.03 3.31 -1.64
N PRO A 104 -9.93 4.08 -1.69
CA PRO A 104 -9.75 5.12 -2.70
C PRO A 104 -9.74 4.49 -4.09
N ALA A 105 -10.40 5.17 -5.03
CA ALA A 105 -10.31 4.87 -6.44
C ALA A 105 -10.21 6.17 -7.23
N LEU A 106 -9.44 6.15 -8.30
CA LEU A 106 -9.47 7.25 -9.26
C LEU A 106 -10.83 7.24 -9.98
N PRO A 107 -11.45 8.39 -10.25
CA PRO A 107 -12.74 8.44 -10.96
C PRO A 107 -12.73 7.67 -12.29
N SER A 108 -11.60 7.66 -13.00
CA SER A 108 -11.42 6.93 -14.26
C SER A 108 -11.41 5.41 -14.13
N GLN A 109 -11.17 4.88 -12.92
CA GLN A 109 -11.14 3.44 -12.63
C GLN A 109 -12.50 2.89 -12.19
N VAL A 110 -13.46 3.78 -11.92
CA VAL A 110 -14.81 3.40 -11.50
C VAL A 110 -15.76 3.49 -12.69
N PRO A 111 -16.53 2.43 -13.01
CA PRO A 111 -17.51 2.46 -14.08
C PRO A 111 -18.50 3.62 -13.91
N ASP A 112 -18.93 4.26 -15.02
CA ASP A 112 -19.86 5.39 -14.98
C ASP A 112 -21.14 5.07 -14.19
N ALA A 113 -21.70 3.87 -14.39
CA ALA A 113 -22.89 3.42 -13.67
C ALA A 113 -22.70 3.34 -12.14
N GLU A 114 -21.51 2.96 -11.68
CA GLU A 114 -21.17 2.89 -10.25
C GLU A 114 -20.97 4.31 -9.69
N ARG A 115 -20.33 5.21 -10.45
CA ARG A 115 -20.20 6.63 -10.11
C ARG A 115 -21.55 7.34 -10.02
N ASP A 116 -22.43 7.13 -10.99
CA ASP A 116 -23.76 7.72 -11.03
C ASP A 116 -24.64 7.23 -9.87
N ALA A 117 -24.55 5.93 -9.54
CA ALA A 117 -25.27 5.37 -8.40
C ALA A 117 -24.78 5.96 -7.07
N ALA A 118 -23.47 6.19 -6.92
CA ALA A 118 -22.90 6.86 -5.76
C ALA A 118 -23.38 8.32 -5.66
N ALA A 119 -23.32 9.08 -6.75
CA ALA A 119 -23.79 10.47 -6.79
C ALA A 119 -25.27 10.60 -6.41
N ARG A 120 -26.14 9.72 -6.93
CA ARG A 120 -27.56 9.68 -6.57
C ARG A 120 -27.78 9.31 -5.10
N ARG A 121 -26.98 8.39 -4.55
CA ARG A 121 -27.04 8.06 -3.12
C ARG A 121 -26.69 9.28 -2.27
N THR A 122 -25.62 10.00 -2.60
CA THR A 122 -25.22 11.22 -1.88
C THR A 122 -26.32 12.29 -1.95
N GLU A 123 -26.95 12.50 -3.11
CA GLU A 123 -28.09 13.41 -3.25
C GLU A 123 -29.26 13.03 -2.32
N LEU A 124 -29.56 11.73 -2.20
CA LEU A 124 -30.59 11.24 -1.28
C LEU A 124 -30.19 11.46 0.18
N LEU A 125 -28.93 11.17 0.55
CA LEU A 125 -28.45 11.34 1.92
C LEU A 125 -28.43 12.81 2.37
N ASP A 126 -28.06 13.73 1.47
CA ASP A 126 -28.11 15.18 1.70
C ASP A 126 -29.54 15.66 1.99
N ARG A 127 -30.52 15.13 1.25
CA ARG A 127 -31.96 15.42 1.48
C ARG A 127 -32.47 14.92 2.82
N PHE A 128 -31.99 13.78 3.30
CA PHE A 128 -32.48 13.14 4.53
C PHE A 128 -31.63 13.43 5.78
N GLY A 129 -30.57 14.25 5.66
CA GLY A 129 -29.72 14.64 6.79
C GLY A 129 -29.01 13.47 7.49
N SER A 130 -28.99 12.28 6.88
CA SER A 130 -28.39 11.08 7.42
C SER A 130 -26.93 10.97 6.96
N GLY A 131 -26.07 11.87 7.44
CA GLY A 131 -24.65 11.83 7.11
C GLY A 131 -23.91 10.75 7.90
N ARG A 132 -23.25 9.80 7.20
CA ARG A 132 -21.88 9.29 7.52
C ARG A 132 -21.32 8.25 6.53
N GLU A 133 -21.67 8.28 5.25
CA GLU A 133 -20.83 7.61 4.22
C GLU A 133 -19.76 8.64 3.80
N PRO A 134 -18.48 8.25 3.63
CA PRO A 134 -17.43 9.21 3.30
C PRO A 134 -17.66 9.67 1.85
N ASP A 135 -18.46 10.70 1.69
CA ASP A 135 -19.05 11.03 0.40
C ASP A 135 -18.43 12.30 -0.15
N GLY A 136 -17.80 12.18 -1.32
CA GLY A 136 -17.18 13.27 -2.05
C GLY A 136 -15.83 12.91 -2.63
N ALA A 137 -15.41 13.70 -3.63
CA ALA A 137 -14.04 13.67 -4.09
C ALA A 137 -13.11 14.20 -2.99
N PHE A 138 -11.98 13.55 -2.77
CA PHE A 138 -10.96 13.96 -1.81
C PHE A 138 -9.58 13.96 -2.45
N LEU A 139 -8.65 14.68 -1.84
CA LEU A 139 -7.26 14.68 -2.26
C LEU A 139 -6.60 13.37 -1.80
N ALA A 140 -5.98 12.66 -2.74
CA ALA A 140 -5.27 11.42 -2.50
C ALA A 140 -3.85 11.49 -3.06
N VAL A 141 -2.94 10.71 -2.49
CA VAL A 141 -1.55 10.62 -2.92
C VAL A 141 -1.15 9.16 -3.06
N TRP A 142 -0.21 8.88 -3.97
CA TRP A 142 0.44 7.58 -4.03
C TRP A 142 1.51 7.50 -2.94
N GLU A 143 1.35 6.57 -2.01
CA GLU A 143 2.27 6.36 -0.90
C GLU A 143 3.00 5.02 -1.07
N HIS A 144 4.31 5.04 -0.85
CA HIS A 144 5.14 3.83 -0.78
C HIS A 144 5.12 3.29 0.65
N ILE A 145 4.58 2.10 0.83
CA ILE A 145 4.37 1.48 2.13
C ILE A 145 5.21 0.20 2.20
N ASP A 146 6.21 0.16 3.08
CA ASP A 146 6.80 -1.11 3.54
C ASP A 146 6.01 -1.55 4.78
N MET A 147 5.22 -2.62 4.64
CA MET A 147 4.38 -3.10 5.75
C MET A 147 5.20 -3.48 6.99
N ALA A 148 6.45 -3.92 6.81
CA ALA A 148 7.32 -4.30 7.92
C ALA A 148 7.75 -3.10 8.77
N ASP A 149 7.69 -1.88 8.22
CA ASP A 149 8.10 -0.64 8.89
C ASP A 149 6.92 0.06 9.59
N VAL A 150 5.71 -0.49 9.50
CA VAL A 150 4.51 0.05 10.15
C VAL A 150 4.33 -0.58 11.52
N ASP A 151 4.73 0.13 12.58
CA ASP A 151 4.68 -0.34 13.98
C ASP A 151 3.30 -0.85 14.40
N LEU A 152 2.22 -0.19 13.94
CA LEU A 152 0.84 -0.57 14.22
C LEU A 152 0.49 -1.98 13.75
N LEU A 153 1.20 -2.51 12.75
CA LEU A 153 0.96 -3.85 12.22
C LEU A 153 1.65 -4.93 13.05
N ASN A 154 2.68 -4.62 13.84
CA ASN A 154 3.45 -5.57 14.67
C ASN A 154 3.57 -6.96 14.00
N LEU A 155 4.19 -6.99 12.82
CA LEU A 155 4.29 -8.18 11.98
C LEU A 155 5.33 -9.14 12.54
N SER A 156 4.89 -10.37 12.79
CA SER A 156 5.71 -11.47 13.23
C SER A 156 6.11 -12.38 12.06
N SER A 157 7.05 -13.30 12.29
CA SER A 157 7.36 -14.38 11.35
C SER A 157 6.14 -15.26 11.03
N GLY A 158 5.15 -15.30 11.92
CA GLY A 158 3.90 -16.02 11.75
C GLY A 158 2.89 -15.37 10.80
N ASP A 159 3.09 -14.11 10.40
CA ASP A 159 2.19 -13.38 9.50
C ASP A 159 2.51 -13.63 8.01
N CYS A 160 3.44 -14.54 7.74
CA CYS A 160 3.93 -14.88 6.39
C CYS A 160 2.81 -15.32 5.44
N GLU A 161 2.02 -16.32 5.84
CA GLU A 161 0.89 -16.81 5.06
C GLU A 161 -0.16 -15.72 4.86
N LEU A 162 -0.41 -14.91 5.89
CA LEU A 162 -1.39 -13.85 5.89
C LEU A 162 -1.04 -12.78 4.86
N LEU A 163 0.18 -12.21 4.93
CA LEU A 163 0.61 -11.17 3.97
C LEU A 163 0.70 -11.70 2.54
N SER A 164 1.17 -12.94 2.36
CA SER A 164 1.25 -13.55 1.04
C SER A 164 -0.13 -13.69 0.40
N GLN A 165 -1.11 -14.18 1.16
CA GLN A 165 -2.47 -14.40 0.68
C GLN A 165 -3.24 -13.08 0.50
N LEU A 166 -3.09 -12.14 1.43
CA LEU A 166 -3.66 -10.79 1.31
C LEU A 166 -3.14 -10.08 0.06
N GLY A 167 -1.82 -10.14 -0.18
CA GLY A 167 -1.19 -9.58 -1.36
C GLY A 167 -1.67 -10.21 -2.67
N ALA A 168 -1.99 -11.51 -2.65
CA ALA A 168 -2.49 -12.20 -3.84
C ALA A 168 -3.98 -11.95 -4.11
N GLN A 169 -4.81 -11.92 -3.07
CA GLN A 169 -6.26 -11.95 -3.19
C GLN A 169 -6.91 -10.58 -3.04
N VAL A 170 -6.34 -9.67 -2.24
CA VAL A 170 -7.02 -8.41 -1.86
C VAL A 170 -6.37 -7.19 -2.48
N VAL A 171 -5.03 -7.13 -2.55
CA VAL A 171 -4.33 -5.98 -3.15
C VAL A 171 -4.80 -5.64 -4.58
N PRO A 172 -5.10 -6.61 -5.47
CA PRO A 172 -5.64 -6.31 -6.80
C PRO A 172 -7.00 -5.59 -6.81
N HIS A 173 -7.73 -5.60 -5.70
CA HIS A 173 -9.01 -4.89 -5.56
C HIS A 173 -8.83 -3.46 -5.02
N LEU A 174 -7.64 -3.10 -4.54
CA LEU A 174 -7.31 -1.76 -4.11
C LEU A 174 -6.73 -0.96 -5.28
N ALA A 175 -6.76 0.37 -5.18
CA ALA A 175 -5.89 1.23 -5.98
C ALA A 175 -4.45 1.12 -5.46
N ALA A 176 -3.85 -0.05 -5.59
CA ALA A 176 -2.53 -0.36 -5.06
C ALA A 176 -1.76 -1.34 -5.97
N ARG A 177 -0.43 -1.26 -5.92
CA ARG A 177 0.48 -2.12 -6.69
C ARG A 177 1.58 -2.66 -5.79
N ILE A 178 1.81 -3.96 -5.88
CA ILE A 178 2.94 -4.61 -5.20
C ILE A 178 4.22 -4.26 -5.95
N GLU A 179 5.17 -3.64 -5.25
CA GLU A 179 6.49 -3.32 -5.79
C GLU A 179 7.47 -4.47 -5.58
N SER A 180 7.47 -5.02 -4.37
CA SER A 180 8.31 -6.18 -4.06
C SER A 180 7.67 -7.06 -2.98
N ARG A 181 7.95 -8.35 -3.09
CA ARG A 181 7.61 -9.37 -2.10
C ARG A 181 8.88 -10.10 -1.71
N ASN A 182 9.33 -9.92 -0.48
CA ASN A 182 10.40 -10.76 0.06
C ASN A 182 9.77 -11.92 0.83
N ARG A 183 9.69 -13.08 0.19
CA ARG A 183 9.16 -14.32 0.77
C ARG A 183 10.23 -15.06 1.57
N SER A 184 11.00 -14.36 2.40
CA SER A 184 11.90 -15.00 3.36
C SER A 184 11.10 -15.65 4.51
N CYS A 185 10.05 -16.39 4.16
CA CYS A 185 9.24 -17.22 5.02
C CYS A 185 9.87 -18.61 4.95
N SER A 186 10.96 -18.80 5.70
CA SER A 186 11.58 -20.11 5.80
C SER A 186 10.94 -20.87 6.97
N SER A 187 10.59 -22.13 6.77
CA SER A 187 10.19 -23.05 7.83
C SER A 187 11.36 -23.44 8.75
N SER A 188 12.58 -22.98 8.45
CA SER A 188 13.74 -23.24 9.27
C SER A 188 13.80 -22.28 10.46
N PRO A 189 13.92 -22.77 11.70
CA PRO A 189 13.95 -21.95 12.91
C PRO A 189 15.15 -20.98 12.98
N GLN A 190 16.12 -21.10 12.08
CA GLN A 190 17.35 -20.31 12.07
C GLN A 190 17.26 -19.00 11.26
N ARG A 191 16.17 -18.76 10.51
CA ARG A 191 15.94 -17.50 9.75
C ARG A 191 14.49 -17.07 9.83
N LEU A 192 14.06 -16.70 11.04
CA LEU A 192 12.76 -16.10 11.32
C LEU A 192 12.84 -14.59 11.04
N SER A 193 12.81 -14.21 9.77
CA SER A 193 12.60 -12.81 9.40
C SER A 193 11.10 -12.55 9.23
N PRO A 194 10.58 -11.40 9.69
CA PRO A 194 9.21 -11.02 9.38
C PRO A 194 9.03 -10.89 7.87
N PRO A 195 7.84 -11.21 7.35
CA PRO A 195 7.54 -11.04 5.93
C PRO A 195 7.63 -9.56 5.55
N ARG A 196 8.25 -9.26 4.40
CA ARG A 196 8.24 -7.90 3.83
C ARG A 196 7.40 -7.84 2.57
N LEU A 197 6.46 -6.91 2.57
CA LEU A 197 5.59 -6.61 1.45
C LEU A 197 5.63 -5.10 1.23
N LYS A 198 6.23 -4.67 0.12
CA LYS A 198 6.27 -3.27 -0.30
C LYS A 198 5.19 -3.01 -1.32
N VAL A 199 4.36 -2.01 -1.05
CA VAL A 199 3.18 -1.69 -1.86
C VAL A 199 3.13 -0.19 -2.07
N THR A 200 2.81 0.21 -3.29
CA THR A 200 2.43 1.59 -3.59
C THR A 200 0.93 1.67 -3.65
N ALA A 201 0.31 2.43 -2.76
CA ALA A 201 -1.14 2.49 -2.59
C ALA A 201 -1.63 3.93 -2.68
N LEU A 202 -2.82 4.12 -3.26
CA LEU A 202 -3.52 5.39 -3.23
C LEU A 202 -4.17 5.56 -1.86
N VAL A 203 -3.76 6.61 -1.13
CA VAL A 203 -4.24 6.91 0.22
C VAL A 203 -4.82 8.32 0.28
N ALA A 204 -5.71 8.59 1.24
CA ALA A 204 -6.18 9.95 1.50
C ALA A 204 -5.01 10.84 1.95
N ALA A 205 -4.88 12.03 1.35
CA ALA A 205 -3.87 13.00 1.73
C ALA A 205 -4.08 13.48 3.17
N GLY A 206 -2.98 13.67 3.92
CA GLY A 206 -3.05 14.13 5.31
C GLY A 206 -3.50 13.07 6.32
N ARG A 207 -3.47 11.78 5.96
CA ARG A 207 -3.63 10.70 6.94
C ARG A 207 -2.46 10.73 7.91
N GLU A 208 -2.72 10.95 9.20
CA GLU A 208 -1.70 10.83 10.25
C GLU A 208 -1.11 9.42 10.21
N GLY A 209 0.18 9.34 9.86
CA GLY A 209 0.86 8.10 9.53
C GLY A 209 2.06 8.22 8.59
N ASN A 210 2.43 9.43 8.13
CA ASN A 210 3.65 9.66 7.36
C ASN A 210 4.89 9.38 8.24
N PRO A 211 5.73 8.36 7.96
CA PRO A 211 6.95 8.10 8.73
C PRO A 211 8.04 9.16 8.53
N THR A 212 7.85 10.12 7.62
CA THR A 212 8.91 11.02 7.16
C THR A 212 8.86 12.43 7.77
N GLU A 213 7.93 12.71 8.69
CA GLU A 213 7.81 14.04 9.33
C GLU A 213 7.82 13.99 10.86
N MET A 214 8.58 13.05 11.43
CA MET A 214 9.00 13.10 12.83
C MET A 214 10.51 12.80 12.97
N ARG A 215 11.36 13.63 12.36
CA ARG A 215 12.64 14.03 12.95
C ARG A 215 13.31 15.18 12.22
#